data_AF-A0A6J4VJT5-F1
#
_entry.id   AF-A0A6J4VJT5-F1
#
_cell.length_a   1.000
_cell.length_b   1.000
_cell.length_c   1.000
_cell.angle_alpha   90.00
_cell.angle_beta   90.00
_cell.angle_gamma   90.00
#
_symmetry.space_group_name_H-M   'P 1'
#
loop_
_entity.id
_entity.type
_entity.pdbx_description
1 polymer ?
#
loop_
_entity_poly.entity_id
_entity_poly.type
_entity_poly.pdbx_seq_one_letter_code
_entity_poly.pdbx_strand_id
1 'polypeptide(L)'
;MVWKRFWKRPGPNPEAPGEARPEREVDSTGHRELPAHLASQVERQPAASAAAPDTARRQLAAMERKRLAMLYDIEQGELALADDNPWQGRIELLTQAMETVTEDLAALKEAPPGPYAPLPETPIAIDDVVTDPVASVRFTIGTESFAYAEEQDWAERGHQMIRTELTRREGDPARLVPDDTPIDLREPLLRHLTDSLFVLASDLRDRTLDDDPLPDAPTLADLARPCPQCGGWTDWRGTCQACASRVAAAAALKREERRLLDERASEAEEQHRLAERLPLARRRLRDLDAQIAARMGDDS
;
A
#
# COMPACT_ATOMS: atom_id res chain seq x y z
N MET A 1 2.07 -7.41 7.49
CA MET A 1 0.65 -7.80 7.69
C MET A 1 -0.19 -6.54 7.67
N VAL A 2 -1.11 -6.44 6.72
CA VAL A 2 -1.80 -5.20 6.33
C VAL A 2 -3.28 -5.35 6.66
N TRP A 3 -3.81 -4.50 7.53
CA TRP A 3 -5.25 -4.41 7.78
C TRP A 3 -5.76 -3.12 7.13
N LYS A 4 -6.44 -3.25 5.99
CA LYS A 4 -7.28 -2.19 5.42
C LYS A 4 -8.60 -2.78 4.93
N ARG A 5 -9.65 -1.99 5.15
CA ARG A 5 -11.05 -2.05 4.67
C ARG A 5 -12.01 -2.75 5.62
N PHE A 6 -13.04 -2.02 6.06
CA PHE A 6 -14.45 -2.38 5.80
C PHE A 6 -15.41 -1.31 6.35
N TRP A 7 -15.70 -0.25 5.60
CA TRP A 7 -17.00 0.46 5.67
C TRP A 7 -17.25 1.17 4.33
N LYS A 8 -17.99 0.50 3.43
CA LYS A 8 -18.70 1.13 2.30
C LYS A 8 -20.15 1.33 2.73
N ARG A 9 -20.64 2.57 2.73
CA ARG A 9 -22.08 2.88 2.76
C ARG A 9 -22.70 2.52 1.41
N PRO A 10 -23.89 1.89 1.35
CA PRO A 10 -24.64 1.80 0.11
C PRO A 10 -25.37 3.13 -0.16
N GLY A 11 -25.13 3.69 -1.35
CA GLY A 11 -25.96 4.74 -1.95
C GLY A 11 -27.25 4.18 -2.54
N PRO A 12 -28.16 5.05 -3.00
CA PRO A 12 -29.57 4.75 -3.25
C PRO A 12 -29.79 3.95 -4.53
N ASN A 13 -30.72 3.00 -4.50
CA ASN A 13 -31.15 2.24 -5.68
C ASN A 13 -32.41 2.90 -6.28
N PRO A 14 -32.52 3.03 -7.62
CA PRO A 14 -33.63 3.70 -8.29
C PRO A 14 -34.84 2.77 -8.52
N GLU A 15 -35.95 3.43 -8.82
CA GLU A 15 -37.34 2.98 -8.97
C GLU A 15 -37.59 1.85 -9.99
N ALA A 16 -38.62 1.03 -9.75
CA ALA A 16 -39.73 0.73 -10.69
C ALA A 16 -40.86 -0.05 -9.93
N PRO A 17 -42.07 -0.28 -10.49
CA PRO A 17 -43.26 0.46 -10.10
C PRO A 17 -44.49 -0.40 -9.70
N GLY A 18 -45.46 0.25 -9.06
CA GLY A 18 -46.89 -0.08 -9.18
C GLY A 18 -47.46 -1.02 -8.13
N GLU A 19 -48.34 -0.49 -7.27
CA GLU A 19 -49.70 -1.04 -7.12
C GLU A 19 -50.64 -0.09 -6.36
N ALA A 20 -51.75 0.18 -7.04
CA ALA A 20 -53.05 0.72 -6.66
C ALA A 20 -53.26 1.35 -5.26
N ARG A 21 -53.53 2.65 -5.30
CA ARG A 21 -54.35 3.38 -4.31
C ARG A 21 -55.82 2.99 -4.47
N PRO A 22 -56.57 2.76 -3.38
CA PRO A 22 -57.98 3.10 -3.34
C PRO A 22 -58.18 4.42 -2.58
N GLU A 23 -58.89 5.33 -3.21
CA GLU A 23 -59.54 6.47 -2.56
C GLU A 23 -60.62 5.97 -1.61
N ARG A 24 -60.73 6.59 -0.43
CA ARG A 24 -61.97 6.69 0.38
C ARG A 24 -61.76 7.77 1.43
N GLU A 25 -62.43 8.91 1.22
CA GLU A 25 -63.62 9.34 1.98
C GLU A 25 -63.27 9.91 3.35
N VAL A 26 -63.29 11.24 3.39
CA VAL A 26 -63.37 12.02 4.61
C VAL A 26 -64.74 11.78 5.22
N ASP A 27 -64.78 11.25 6.43
CA ASP A 27 -65.94 11.46 7.29
C ASP A 27 -65.50 11.98 8.66
N SER A 28 -66.26 12.95 9.13
CA SER A 28 -66.00 13.79 10.28
C SER A 28 -66.97 13.45 11.40
N THR A 29 -66.50 13.60 12.64
CA THR A 29 -67.22 13.46 13.92
C THR A 29 -67.39 12.04 14.46
N GLY A 30 -66.92 11.84 15.69
CA GLY A 30 -67.10 10.61 16.46
C GLY A 30 -65.92 10.35 17.39
N HIS A 31 -66.19 10.30 18.69
CA HIS A 31 -65.22 10.06 19.76
C HIS A 31 -64.20 8.96 19.40
N ARG A 32 -62.91 9.28 19.50
CA ARG A 32 -61.84 8.30 19.36
C ARG A 32 -61.73 7.50 20.65
N GLU A 33 -62.65 6.56 20.85
CA GLU A 33 -62.47 5.49 21.82
C GLU A 33 -61.20 4.73 21.44
N LEU A 34 -60.27 4.62 22.39
CA LEU A 34 -59.06 3.85 22.22
C LEU A 34 -59.46 2.39 21.95
N PRO A 35 -58.83 1.72 20.95
CA PRO A 35 -59.05 0.29 20.72
C PRO A 35 -58.90 -0.52 22.01
N ALA A 36 -59.75 -1.53 22.23
CA ALA A 36 -59.76 -2.32 23.47
C ALA A 36 -58.40 -2.96 23.84
N HIS A 37 -57.52 -3.16 22.85
CA HIS A 37 -56.14 -3.65 23.05
C HIS A 37 -55.15 -2.56 23.52
N LEU A 38 -55.48 -1.28 23.35
CA LEU A 38 -54.74 -0.13 23.88
C LEU A 38 -55.29 0.32 25.25
N ALA A 39 -56.60 0.23 25.48
CA ALA A 39 -57.19 0.46 26.81
C ALA A 39 -56.66 -0.56 27.85
N SER A 40 -56.52 -1.82 27.45
CA SER A 40 -55.92 -2.88 28.27
C SER A 40 -54.40 -2.79 28.46
N GLN A 41 -53.71 -1.92 27.70
CA GLN A 41 -52.29 -1.58 27.96
C GLN A 41 -52.15 -0.42 28.95
N VAL A 42 -53.12 0.50 28.99
CA VAL A 42 -53.16 1.59 29.98
C VAL A 42 -53.61 1.06 31.36
N GLU A 43 -54.52 0.07 31.41
CA GLU A 43 -54.95 -0.57 32.66
C GLU A 43 -53.98 -1.65 33.18
N ARG A 44 -53.02 -2.10 32.36
CA ARG A 44 -51.89 -2.94 32.78
C ARG A 44 -50.66 -2.11 33.11
N GLN A 45 -50.86 -0.95 33.72
CA GLN A 45 -49.86 -0.34 34.58
C GLN A 45 -50.01 -0.98 35.97
N PRO A 46 -49.27 -2.07 36.30
CA PRO A 46 -49.13 -2.41 37.70
C PRO A 46 -48.51 -1.20 38.40
N ALA A 47 -49.13 -0.83 39.52
CA ALA A 47 -48.69 0.23 40.40
C ALA A 47 -47.15 0.32 40.45
N ALA A 48 -46.65 1.51 40.14
CA ALA A 48 -45.29 1.90 40.41
C ALA A 48 -45.03 1.84 41.92
N SER A 49 -44.68 0.67 42.46
CA SER A 49 -44.20 0.55 43.83
C SER A 49 -43.51 -0.80 44.10
N ALA A 50 -42.53 -1.20 43.28
CA ALA A 50 -41.60 -2.29 43.65
C ALA A 50 -40.34 -2.41 42.78
N ALA A 51 -40.31 -1.89 41.54
CA ALA A 51 -39.15 -1.98 40.63
C ALA A 51 -38.22 -0.73 40.64
N ALA A 52 -38.47 0.21 41.56
CA ALA A 52 -37.88 1.55 41.56
C ALA A 52 -36.39 1.65 41.97
N PRO A 53 -35.85 0.91 42.97
CA PRO A 53 -34.51 1.18 43.46
C PRO A 53 -33.40 0.70 42.51
N ASP A 54 -33.57 -0.45 41.86
CA ASP A 54 -32.54 -1.01 40.96
C ASP A 54 -32.45 -0.25 39.63
N THR A 55 -33.56 0.31 39.16
CA THR A 55 -33.58 1.13 37.94
C THR A 55 -32.97 2.52 38.19
N ALA A 56 -33.29 3.16 39.32
CA ALA A 56 -32.67 4.41 39.73
C ALA A 56 -31.15 4.27 39.93
N ARG A 57 -30.70 3.21 40.62
CA ARG A 57 -29.26 2.90 40.79
C ARG A 57 -28.53 2.69 39.47
N ARG A 58 -29.13 1.95 38.52
CA ARG A 58 -28.55 1.76 37.18
C ARG A 58 -28.44 3.05 36.38
N GLN A 59 -29.44 3.94 36.50
CA GLN A 59 -29.44 5.24 35.85
C GLN A 59 -28.35 6.15 36.44
N LEU A 60 -28.22 6.20 37.78
CA LEU A 60 -27.15 6.91 38.47
C LEU A 60 -25.77 6.42 38.00
N ALA A 61 -25.53 5.10 38.05
CA ALA A 61 -24.27 4.52 37.59
C ALA A 61 -23.98 4.82 36.10
N ALA A 62 -25.01 4.88 35.25
CA ALA A 62 -24.84 5.27 33.85
C ALA A 62 -24.47 6.76 33.70
N MET A 63 -25.03 7.64 34.52
CA MET A 63 -24.67 9.07 34.55
C MET A 63 -23.24 9.26 35.07
N GLU A 64 -22.83 8.52 36.10
CA GLU A 64 -21.45 8.55 36.62
C GLU A 64 -20.44 8.07 35.56
N ARG A 65 -20.73 7.00 34.82
CA ARG A 65 -19.88 6.57 33.70
C ARG A 65 -19.77 7.65 32.62
N LYS A 66 -20.87 8.32 32.28
CA LYS A 66 -20.86 9.44 31.34
C LYS A 66 -20.03 10.61 31.87
N ARG A 67 -20.09 10.88 33.18
CA ARG A 67 -19.30 11.91 33.85
C ARG A 67 -17.81 11.65 33.72
N LEU A 68 -17.37 10.41 34.00
CA LEU A 68 -15.98 10.00 33.82
C LEU A 68 -15.51 10.15 32.37
N ALA A 69 -16.35 9.76 31.40
CA ALA A 69 -16.03 9.95 29.99
C ALA A 69 -15.89 11.44 29.61
N MET A 70 -16.74 12.34 30.16
CA MET A 70 -16.62 13.78 29.93
C MET A 70 -15.37 14.38 30.58
N LEU A 71 -14.98 13.91 31.76
CA LEU A 71 -13.72 14.31 32.40
C LEU A 71 -12.52 13.91 31.55
N TYR A 72 -12.50 12.69 31.04
CA TYR A 72 -11.46 12.24 30.11
C TYR A 72 -11.41 13.10 28.84
N ASP A 73 -12.55 13.39 28.22
CA ASP A 73 -12.61 14.29 27.05
C ASP A 73 -12.04 15.70 27.37
N ILE A 74 -12.27 16.21 28.58
CA ILE A 74 -11.73 17.50 29.04
C ILE A 74 -10.23 17.41 29.21
N GLU A 75 -9.72 16.39 29.90
CA GLU A 75 -8.28 16.17 30.09
C GLU A 75 -7.55 16.08 28.74
N GLN A 76 -8.12 15.33 27.78
CA GLN A 76 -7.55 15.24 26.43
C GLN A 76 -7.57 16.57 25.68
N GLY A 77 -8.67 17.33 25.78
CA GLY A 77 -8.78 18.65 25.17
C GLY A 77 -7.83 19.69 25.78
N GLU A 78 -7.61 19.63 27.10
CA GLU A 78 -6.64 20.47 27.80
C GLU A 78 -5.21 20.11 27.42
N LEU A 79 -4.89 18.81 27.36
CA LEU A 79 -3.59 18.34 26.90
C LEU A 79 -3.31 18.77 25.45
N ALA A 80 -4.31 18.72 24.56
CA ALA A 80 -4.17 19.13 23.16
C ALA A 80 -3.90 20.64 23.00
N LEU A 81 -4.29 21.47 23.98
CA LEU A 81 -4.04 22.92 24.02
C LEU A 81 -2.75 23.29 24.75
N ALA A 82 -2.11 22.34 25.45
CA ALA A 82 -0.86 22.61 26.14
C ALA A 82 0.27 22.92 25.14
N ASP A 83 1.19 23.80 25.54
CA ASP A 83 2.34 24.23 24.70
C ASP A 83 3.37 23.12 24.48
N ASP A 84 3.41 22.11 25.36
CA ASP A 84 4.21 20.90 25.23
C ASP A 84 3.26 19.70 25.35
N ASN A 85 2.90 19.12 24.21
CA ASN A 85 1.92 18.05 24.15
C ASN A 85 2.35 16.92 23.20
N PRO A 86 1.82 15.70 23.35
CA PRO A 86 2.29 14.54 22.60
C PRO A 86 1.97 14.60 21.10
N TRP A 87 1.01 15.40 20.64
CA TRP A 87 0.75 15.59 19.21
C TRP A 87 1.82 16.48 18.58
N GLN A 88 2.20 17.57 19.25
CA GLN A 88 3.31 18.42 18.79
C GLN A 88 4.63 17.65 18.71
N GLY A 89 4.96 16.88 19.76
CA GLY A 89 6.16 16.03 19.74
C GLY A 89 6.15 15.01 18.59
N ARG A 90 5.01 14.39 18.30
CA ARG A 90 4.86 13.49 17.13
C ARG A 90 4.97 14.24 15.81
N ILE A 91 4.36 15.41 15.67
CA ILE A 91 4.45 16.26 14.47
C ILE A 91 5.90 16.68 14.21
N GLU A 92 6.65 17.01 15.26
CA GLU A 92 8.07 17.37 15.15
C GLU A 92 8.90 16.18 14.65
N LEU A 93 8.73 14.99 15.24
CA LEU A 93 9.40 13.77 14.79
C LEU A 93 9.07 13.42 13.33
N LEU A 94 7.81 13.55 12.93
CA LEU A 94 7.39 13.34 11.54
C LEU A 94 8.01 14.39 10.60
N THR A 95 8.16 15.63 11.05
CA THR A 95 8.81 16.70 10.28
C THR A 95 10.30 16.39 10.08
N GLN A 96 11.01 15.97 11.13
CA GLN A 96 12.40 15.53 11.03
C GLN A 96 12.56 14.33 10.09
N ALA A 97 11.66 13.35 10.16
CA ALA A 97 11.68 12.21 9.24
C ALA A 97 11.50 12.63 7.77
N MET A 98 10.64 13.62 7.51
CA MET A 98 10.48 14.18 6.17
C MET A 98 11.72 14.91 5.67
N GLU A 99 12.47 15.58 6.55
CA GLU A 99 13.76 16.20 6.21
C GLU A 99 14.76 15.14 5.73
N THR A 100 14.88 14.02 6.46
CA THR A 100 15.73 12.89 6.03
C THR A 100 15.33 12.34 4.66
N VAL A 101 14.03 12.15 4.40
CA VAL A 101 13.55 11.69 3.08
C VAL A 101 13.91 12.69 1.97
N THR A 102 13.87 13.98 2.27
CA THR A 102 14.23 15.05 1.33
C THR A 102 15.72 15.01 1.02
N GLU A 103 16.56 14.83 2.03
CA GLU A 103 18.01 14.66 1.89
C GLU A 103 18.35 13.43 1.06
N ASP A 104 17.70 12.29 1.32
CA ASP A 104 17.90 11.05 0.55
C ASP A 104 17.50 11.22 -0.93
N LEU A 105 16.40 11.93 -1.21
CA LEU A 105 15.98 12.27 -2.57
C LEU A 105 17.02 13.15 -3.29
N ALA A 106 17.59 14.12 -2.58
CA ALA A 106 18.66 14.97 -3.11
C ALA A 106 19.92 14.15 -3.41
N ALA A 107 20.33 13.28 -2.47
CA ALA A 107 21.48 12.41 -2.62
C ALA A 107 21.36 11.46 -3.83
N LEU A 108 20.17 10.89 -4.08
CA LEU A 108 19.93 10.07 -5.26
C LEU A 108 20.09 10.84 -6.58
N LYS A 109 19.74 12.13 -6.59
CA LYS A 109 19.83 12.98 -7.78
C LYS A 109 21.28 13.39 -8.08
N GLU A 110 22.06 13.65 -7.03
CA GLU A 110 23.46 14.09 -7.12
C GLU A 110 24.46 12.92 -7.15
N ALA A 111 23.97 11.68 -7.08
CA ALA A 111 24.80 10.49 -7.10
C ALA A 111 25.75 10.48 -8.32
N PRO A 112 27.06 10.31 -8.09
CA PRO A 112 28.04 10.36 -9.16
C PRO A 112 27.75 9.29 -10.22
N PRO A 113 28.29 9.47 -11.44
CA PRO A 113 28.23 8.42 -12.43
C PRO A 113 28.85 7.13 -11.87
N GLY A 114 28.21 6.01 -12.17
CA GLY A 114 28.73 4.71 -11.80
C GLY A 114 30.08 4.45 -12.47
N PRO A 115 30.98 3.72 -11.82
CA PRO A 115 32.23 3.32 -12.45
C PRO A 115 31.95 2.41 -13.66
N TYR A 116 32.76 2.55 -14.70
CA TYR A 116 32.61 1.86 -15.97
C TYR A 116 33.93 1.21 -16.38
N ALA A 117 33.87 -0.06 -16.76
CA ALA A 117 34.94 -0.76 -17.44
C ALA A 117 34.43 -1.19 -18.82
N PRO A 118 35.12 -0.79 -19.92
CA PRO A 118 34.73 -1.20 -21.26
C PRO A 118 35.00 -2.70 -21.47
N LEU A 119 34.13 -3.34 -22.24
CA LEU A 119 34.35 -4.69 -22.72
C LEU A 119 34.94 -4.67 -24.14
N PRO A 120 35.71 -5.71 -24.53
CA PRO A 120 36.25 -5.81 -25.88
C PRO A 120 35.15 -6.11 -26.91
N GLU A 121 35.39 -5.74 -28.17
CA GLU A 121 34.50 -6.02 -29.32
C GLU A 121 34.59 -7.48 -29.80
N THR A 122 34.71 -8.43 -28.87
CA THR A 122 34.78 -9.86 -29.20
C THR A 122 33.46 -10.29 -29.86
N PRO A 123 33.47 -10.87 -31.07
CA PRO A 123 32.24 -11.29 -31.75
C PRO A 123 31.47 -12.35 -30.96
N ILE A 124 30.14 -12.28 -31.04
CA ILE A 124 29.20 -13.29 -30.56
C ILE A 124 28.71 -14.07 -31.77
N ALA A 125 29.09 -15.35 -31.86
CA ALA A 125 28.60 -16.25 -32.89
C ALA A 125 27.32 -16.93 -32.38
N ILE A 126 26.19 -16.68 -33.05
CA ILE A 126 24.93 -17.38 -32.75
C ILE A 126 24.99 -18.74 -33.43
N ASP A 127 25.05 -19.80 -32.64
CA ASP A 127 25.29 -21.16 -33.13
C ASP A 127 23.97 -21.85 -33.49
N ASP A 128 22.97 -21.75 -32.61
CA ASP A 128 21.66 -22.39 -32.78
C ASP A 128 20.58 -21.70 -31.94
N VAL A 129 19.37 -21.61 -32.49
CA VAL A 129 18.18 -21.13 -31.78
C VAL A 129 17.00 -22.01 -32.17
N VAL A 130 16.57 -22.84 -31.23
CA VAL A 130 15.43 -23.76 -31.40
C VAL A 130 14.28 -23.28 -30.53
N THR A 131 13.05 -23.33 -31.03
CA THR A 131 11.86 -22.83 -30.31
C THR A 131 10.78 -23.89 -30.11
N ASP A 132 10.88 -25.05 -30.77
CA ASP A 132 9.94 -26.18 -30.70
C ASP A 132 10.72 -27.51 -30.69
N PRO A 133 10.39 -28.49 -29.82
CA PRO A 133 9.34 -28.51 -28.79
C PRO A 133 9.67 -27.78 -27.49
N VAL A 134 10.95 -27.47 -27.25
CA VAL A 134 11.44 -26.77 -26.06
C VAL A 134 12.45 -25.74 -26.53
N ALA A 135 12.32 -24.49 -26.08
CA ALA A 135 13.22 -23.46 -26.55
C ALA A 135 14.64 -23.68 -26.03
N SER A 136 15.62 -23.61 -26.93
CA SER A 136 17.04 -23.63 -26.61
C SER A 136 17.80 -22.61 -27.44
N VAL A 137 18.79 -21.97 -26.83
CA VAL A 137 19.59 -20.91 -27.44
C VAL A 137 21.05 -21.19 -27.15
N ARG A 138 21.87 -21.24 -28.19
CA ARG A 138 23.31 -21.48 -28.10
C ARG A 138 24.08 -20.41 -28.86
N PHE A 139 25.10 -19.88 -28.23
CA PHE A 139 26.01 -18.91 -28.84
C PHE A 139 27.39 -18.99 -28.19
N THR A 140 28.40 -18.50 -28.90
CA THR A 140 29.80 -18.53 -28.48
C THR A 140 30.37 -17.12 -28.47
N ILE A 141 31.11 -16.77 -27.41
CA ILE A 141 31.81 -15.49 -27.26
C ILE A 141 33.29 -15.77 -27.01
N GLY A 142 34.13 -15.46 -27.99
CA GLY A 142 35.56 -15.80 -27.93
C GLY A 142 35.77 -17.32 -27.83
N THR A 143 36.23 -17.80 -26.68
CA THR A 143 36.42 -19.25 -26.41
C THR A 143 35.33 -19.86 -25.53
N GLU A 144 34.38 -19.07 -25.03
CA GLU A 144 33.35 -19.52 -24.10
C GLU A 144 32.04 -19.79 -24.85
N SER A 145 31.45 -20.97 -24.64
CA SER A 145 30.15 -21.35 -25.22
C SER A 145 29.06 -21.26 -24.15
N PHE A 146 27.94 -20.64 -24.52
CA PHE A 146 26.77 -20.50 -23.66
C PHE A 146 25.60 -21.29 -24.22
N ALA A 147 24.87 -21.95 -23.32
CA ALA A 147 23.62 -22.62 -23.66
C ALA A 147 22.53 -22.23 -22.65
N TYR A 148 21.39 -21.79 -23.16
CA TYR A 148 20.18 -21.52 -22.40
C TYR A 148 19.08 -22.44 -22.91
N ALA A 149 18.27 -23.00 -22.01
CA ALA A 149 17.14 -23.83 -22.38
C ALA A 149 15.99 -23.66 -21.41
N GLU A 150 14.77 -23.73 -21.93
CA GLU A 150 13.56 -23.86 -21.12
C GLU A 150 13.60 -25.20 -20.38
N GLU A 151 13.09 -25.21 -19.15
CA GLU A 151 12.92 -26.45 -18.42
C GLU A 151 11.68 -27.17 -18.92
N GLN A 152 11.86 -28.41 -19.37
CA GLN A 152 10.76 -29.25 -19.80
C GLN A 152 10.04 -29.82 -18.57
N ASP A 153 9.03 -29.09 -18.08
CA ASP A 153 8.19 -29.57 -16.99
C ASP A 153 7.20 -30.60 -17.53
N TRP A 154 7.55 -31.88 -17.37
CA TRP A 154 6.64 -33.01 -17.60
C TRP A 154 5.65 -33.12 -16.42
N ALA A 155 4.93 -32.03 -16.11
CA ALA A 155 3.83 -32.09 -15.17
C ALA A 155 2.63 -32.81 -15.82
N GLU A 156 2.58 -34.10 -15.50
CA GLU A 156 1.45 -35.02 -15.60
C GLU A 156 0.07 -34.35 -15.69
N ARG A 157 -0.73 -34.76 -16.69
CA ARG A 157 -2.20 -34.58 -16.83
C ARG A 157 -2.69 -33.30 -17.55
N GLY A 158 -2.46 -33.26 -18.86
CA GLY A 158 -3.46 -32.75 -19.82
C GLY A 158 -3.85 -31.27 -19.72
N HIS A 159 -3.02 -30.42 -19.11
CA HIS A 159 -3.24 -28.99 -19.06
C HIS A 159 -2.10 -28.23 -19.77
N GLN A 160 -2.49 -27.10 -20.34
CA GLN A 160 -1.73 -26.22 -21.23
C GLN A 160 -0.25 -26.10 -20.84
N MET A 161 0.66 -26.39 -21.78
CA MET A 161 2.09 -26.15 -21.59
C MET A 161 2.30 -24.66 -21.33
N ILE A 162 2.66 -24.31 -20.10
CA ILE A 162 3.11 -22.96 -19.76
C ILE A 162 4.58 -22.90 -20.16
N ARG A 163 4.92 -22.01 -21.11
CA ARG A 163 6.32 -21.79 -21.48
C ARG A 163 7.08 -21.26 -20.26
N THR A 164 8.14 -21.96 -19.88
CA THR A 164 8.99 -21.62 -18.75
C THR A 164 10.03 -20.56 -19.15
N GLU A 165 10.64 -19.91 -18.17
CA GLU A 165 11.76 -19.00 -18.43
C GLU A 165 13.00 -19.79 -18.85
N LEU A 166 13.85 -19.20 -19.71
CA LEU A 166 15.13 -19.79 -20.07
C LEU A 166 16.01 -19.93 -18.83
N THR A 167 16.77 -21.03 -18.75
CA THR A 167 17.76 -21.24 -17.69
C THR A 167 19.12 -21.50 -18.31
N ARG A 168 20.19 -20.93 -17.74
CA ARG A 168 21.56 -21.19 -18.21
C ARG A 168 21.94 -22.64 -17.89
N ARG A 169 22.29 -23.40 -18.92
CA ARG A 169 22.74 -24.80 -18.83
C ARG A 169 24.26 -24.91 -18.98
N GLU A 170 24.87 -24.02 -19.75
CA GLU A 170 26.30 -23.99 -20.03
C GLU A 170 26.82 -22.55 -20.09
N GLY A 171 28.13 -22.39 -19.85
CA GLY A 171 28.85 -21.12 -19.93
C GLY A 171 29.05 -20.44 -18.58
N ASP A 172 30.24 -19.90 -18.37
CA ASP A 172 30.62 -19.13 -17.19
C ASP A 172 30.84 -17.64 -17.54
N PRO A 173 29.93 -16.73 -17.13
CA PRO A 173 30.10 -15.30 -17.36
C PRO A 173 31.39 -14.71 -16.78
N ALA A 174 31.99 -15.33 -15.76
CA ALA A 174 33.25 -14.86 -15.18
C ALA A 174 34.44 -15.00 -16.16
N ARG A 175 34.35 -15.90 -17.13
CA ARG A 175 35.35 -16.06 -18.20
C ARG A 175 35.34 -14.91 -19.20
N LEU A 176 34.29 -14.10 -19.22
CA LEU A 176 34.17 -12.93 -20.09
C LEU A 176 34.70 -11.65 -19.46
N VAL A 177 34.98 -11.63 -18.15
CA VAL A 177 35.49 -10.44 -17.45
C VAL A 177 36.98 -10.27 -17.76
N PRO A 178 37.40 -9.16 -18.40
CA PRO A 178 38.81 -8.93 -18.73
C PRO A 178 39.72 -8.94 -17.49
N ASP A 179 40.95 -9.46 -17.63
CA ASP A 179 41.91 -9.57 -16.53
C ASP A 179 42.36 -8.21 -15.98
N ASP A 180 42.35 -7.17 -16.83
CA ASP A 180 42.67 -5.78 -16.49
C ASP A 180 41.52 -5.01 -15.84
N THR A 181 40.34 -5.63 -15.66
CA THR A 181 39.20 -5.02 -14.97
C THR A 181 39.56 -4.71 -13.51
N PRO A 182 39.39 -3.45 -13.03
CA PRO A 182 39.62 -3.08 -11.64
C PRO A 182 38.86 -3.98 -10.65
N ILE A 183 39.51 -4.33 -9.54
CA ILE A 183 39.01 -5.37 -8.62
C ILE A 183 37.64 -5.05 -8.02
N ASP A 184 37.36 -3.78 -7.80
CA ASP A 184 36.10 -3.23 -7.31
C ASP A 184 34.97 -3.34 -8.35
N LEU A 185 35.30 -3.48 -9.63
CA LEU A 185 34.34 -3.57 -10.74
C LEU A 185 34.11 -4.99 -11.24
N ARG A 186 34.97 -5.95 -10.89
CA ARG A 186 34.85 -7.34 -11.37
C ARG A 186 33.51 -7.96 -10.99
N GLU A 187 33.12 -7.87 -9.72
CA GLU A 187 31.86 -8.45 -9.23
C GLU A 187 30.60 -7.73 -9.78
N PRO A 188 30.53 -6.38 -9.79
CA PRO A 188 29.46 -5.66 -10.49
C PRO A 188 29.35 -6.02 -11.99
N LEU A 189 30.47 -6.08 -12.71
CA LEU A 189 30.51 -6.41 -14.13
C LEU A 189 30.08 -7.86 -14.38
N LEU A 190 30.51 -8.81 -13.55
CA LEU A 190 30.10 -10.21 -13.63
C LEU A 190 28.57 -10.37 -13.51
N ARG A 191 27.98 -9.71 -12.53
CA ARG A 191 26.53 -9.69 -12.34
C ARG A 191 25.82 -9.05 -13.54
N HIS A 192 26.31 -7.91 -14.01
CA HIS A 192 25.77 -7.23 -15.20
C HIS A 192 25.82 -8.13 -16.45
N LEU A 193 26.94 -8.81 -16.68
CA LEU A 193 27.11 -9.74 -17.78
C LEU A 193 26.17 -10.95 -17.67
N THR A 194 26.01 -11.49 -16.46
CA THR A 194 25.07 -12.59 -16.21
C THR A 194 23.65 -12.22 -16.64
N ASP A 195 23.18 -11.03 -16.24
CA ASP A 195 21.85 -10.53 -16.60
C ASP A 195 21.76 -10.24 -18.10
N SER A 196 22.78 -9.59 -18.67
CA SER A 196 22.80 -9.20 -20.08
C SER A 196 22.85 -10.40 -21.03
N LEU A 197 23.56 -11.47 -20.67
CA LEU A 197 23.58 -12.73 -21.43
C LEU A 197 22.21 -13.42 -21.42
N PHE A 198 21.51 -13.38 -20.29
CA PHE A 198 20.15 -13.91 -20.21
C PHE A 198 19.17 -13.08 -21.06
N VAL A 199 19.30 -11.75 -21.04
CA VAL A 199 18.50 -10.86 -21.90
C VAL A 199 18.79 -11.11 -23.38
N LEU A 200 20.07 -11.28 -23.77
CA LEU A 200 20.43 -11.68 -25.13
C LEU A 200 19.78 -13.01 -25.51
N ALA A 201 19.90 -14.05 -24.68
CA ALA A 201 19.34 -15.37 -24.97
C ALA A 201 17.81 -15.30 -25.16
N SER A 202 17.13 -14.56 -24.29
CA SER A 202 15.69 -14.33 -24.39
C SER A 202 15.33 -13.57 -25.67
N ASP A 203 16.11 -12.55 -26.03
CA ASP A 203 15.92 -11.77 -27.26
C ASP A 203 16.06 -12.63 -28.53
N LEU A 204 17.07 -13.49 -28.58
CA LEU A 204 17.29 -14.40 -29.72
C LEU A 204 16.13 -15.40 -29.86
N ARG A 205 15.65 -15.97 -28.75
CA ARG A 205 14.47 -16.83 -28.73
C ARG A 205 13.24 -16.09 -29.23
N ASP A 206 12.97 -14.92 -28.66
CA ASP A 206 11.76 -14.12 -28.96
C ASP A 206 11.76 -13.71 -30.44
N ARG A 207 12.90 -13.24 -30.99
CA ARG A 207 13.03 -12.93 -32.42
C ARG A 207 12.73 -14.14 -33.30
N THR A 208 13.25 -15.32 -32.93
CA THR A 208 13.01 -16.55 -33.68
C THR A 208 11.55 -17.00 -33.60
N LEU A 209 10.86 -16.73 -32.49
CA LEU A 209 9.43 -16.99 -32.33
C LEU A 209 8.56 -16.05 -33.15
N ASP A 210 8.98 -14.79 -33.26
CA ASP A 210 8.26 -13.72 -33.94
C ASP A 210 8.63 -13.60 -35.44
N ASP A 211 9.43 -14.53 -35.96
CA ASP A 211 9.99 -14.52 -37.33
C ASP A 211 10.80 -13.24 -37.65
N ASP A 212 11.38 -12.61 -36.62
CA ASP A 212 12.25 -11.44 -36.74
C ASP A 212 13.70 -11.86 -37.07
N PRO A 213 14.45 -11.03 -37.81
CA PRO A 213 15.84 -11.31 -38.12
C PRO A 213 16.70 -11.32 -36.85
N LEU A 214 17.64 -12.27 -36.77
CA LEU A 214 18.67 -12.29 -35.74
C LEU A 214 19.58 -11.05 -35.88
N PRO A 215 20.20 -10.57 -34.80
CA PRO A 215 21.08 -9.41 -34.84
C PRO A 215 22.30 -9.67 -35.74
N ASP A 216 22.66 -8.66 -36.53
CA ASP A 216 23.83 -8.71 -37.40
C ASP A 216 25.11 -8.44 -36.59
N ALA A 217 26.01 -9.43 -36.54
CA ALA A 217 27.34 -9.35 -35.95
C ALA A 217 27.40 -8.76 -34.51
N PRO A 218 26.63 -9.30 -33.54
CA PRO A 218 26.69 -8.85 -32.15
C PRO A 218 28.08 -9.03 -31.54
N THR A 219 28.45 -8.17 -30.59
CA THR A 219 29.73 -8.24 -29.87
C THR A 219 29.56 -8.23 -28.35
N LEU A 220 30.59 -8.64 -27.62
CA LEU A 220 30.63 -8.59 -26.15
C LEU A 220 30.50 -7.14 -25.62
N ALA A 221 31.00 -6.14 -26.37
CA ALA A 221 30.83 -4.74 -26.03
C ALA A 221 29.35 -4.30 -26.02
N ASP A 222 28.50 -4.89 -26.87
CA ASP A 222 27.06 -4.59 -26.93
C ASP A 222 26.31 -5.03 -25.67
N LEU A 223 26.84 -6.02 -24.94
CA LEU A 223 26.29 -6.49 -23.67
C LEU A 223 26.54 -5.52 -22.51
N ALA A 224 27.42 -4.53 -22.66
CA ALA A 224 27.78 -3.60 -21.58
C ALA A 224 28.09 -2.19 -22.08
N ARG A 225 27.20 -1.63 -22.91
CA ARG A 225 27.35 -0.25 -23.41
C ARG A 225 27.25 0.78 -22.27
N PRO A 226 27.92 1.94 -22.37
CA PRO A 226 27.83 2.97 -21.34
C PRO A 226 26.45 3.62 -21.35
N CYS A 227 25.85 3.74 -20.17
CA CYS A 227 24.57 4.41 -19.98
C CYS A 227 24.75 5.93 -20.11
N PRO A 228 24.03 6.61 -21.00
CA PRO A 228 24.17 8.06 -21.19
C PRO A 228 23.70 8.88 -19.99
N GLN A 229 22.93 8.28 -19.07
CA GLN A 229 22.36 8.99 -17.91
C GLN A 229 23.26 8.90 -16.68
N CYS A 230 23.77 7.71 -16.35
CA CYS A 230 24.53 7.48 -15.12
C CYS A 230 25.95 6.99 -15.35
N GLY A 231 26.40 6.79 -16.59
CA GLY A 231 27.74 6.28 -16.89
C GLY A 231 27.98 4.79 -16.58
N GLY A 232 27.06 4.10 -15.89
CA GLY A 232 27.14 2.66 -15.66
C GLY A 232 26.87 1.83 -16.93
N TRP A 233 26.63 0.53 -16.80
CA TRP A 233 26.33 -0.33 -17.95
C TRP A 233 24.83 -0.36 -18.32
N THR A 234 24.56 -0.47 -19.61
CA THR A 234 23.26 -0.89 -20.15
C THR A 234 23.35 -2.33 -20.63
N ASP A 235 22.27 -3.08 -20.47
CA ASP A 235 22.16 -4.43 -21.00
C ASP A 235 22.02 -4.47 -22.54
N TRP A 236 21.87 -5.68 -23.07
CA TRP A 236 21.65 -5.94 -24.50
C TRP A 236 20.53 -5.06 -25.11
N ARG A 237 19.42 -4.86 -24.39
CA ARG A 237 18.28 -4.05 -24.83
C ARG A 237 18.44 -2.55 -24.55
N GLY A 238 19.58 -2.13 -24.01
CA GLY A 238 19.86 -0.73 -23.68
C GLY A 238 19.25 -0.28 -22.35
N THR A 239 18.80 -1.20 -21.51
CA THR A 239 18.24 -0.87 -20.19
C THR A 239 19.35 -0.79 -19.15
N CYS A 240 19.36 0.27 -18.34
CA CYS A 240 20.33 0.43 -17.26
C CYS A 240 19.70 0.08 -15.91
N GLN A 241 20.17 -1.01 -15.28
CA GLN A 241 19.68 -1.47 -13.98
C GLN A 241 19.97 -0.47 -12.85
N ALA A 242 21.08 0.26 -12.93
CA ALA A 242 21.40 1.31 -11.96
C ALA A 242 20.39 2.48 -12.05
N CYS A 243 20.04 2.92 -13.26
CA CYS A 243 19.00 3.95 -13.44
C CYS A 243 17.63 3.46 -13.01
N ALA A 244 17.26 2.23 -13.36
CA ALA A 244 16.00 1.61 -12.93
C ALA A 244 15.91 1.54 -11.40
N SER A 245 16.99 1.12 -10.73
CA SER A 245 17.09 1.08 -9.27
C SER A 245 16.97 2.47 -8.65
N ARG A 246 17.63 3.49 -9.21
CA ARG A 246 17.51 4.89 -8.75
C ARG A 246 16.07 5.40 -8.88
N VAL A 247 15.38 5.12 -10.00
CA VAL A 247 13.98 5.49 -10.20
C VAL A 247 13.07 4.78 -9.20
N ALA A 248 13.29 3.49 -8.96
CA ALA A 248 12.53 2.71 -7.99
C ALA A 248 12.72 3.23 -6.56
N ALA A 249 13.97 3.53 -6.17
CA ALA A 249 14.31 4.12 -4.88
C ALA A 249 13.66 5.50 -4.70
N ALA A 250 13.74 6.38 -5.70
CA ALA A 250 13.09 7.69 -5.65
C ALA A 250 11.56 7.56 -5.56
N ALA A 251 10.96 6.59 -6.25
CA ALA A 251 9.52 6.32 -6.13
C ALA A 251 9.14 5.79 -4.75
N ALA A 252 10.00 4.98 -4.10
CA ALA A 252 9.80 4.52 -2.74
C ALA A 252 9.85 5.68 -1.73
N LEU A 253 10.86 6.54 -1.83
CA LEU A 253 10.99 7.73 -0.99
C LEU A 253 9.81 8.70 -1.16
N LYS A 254 9.33 8.93 -2.38
CA LYS A 254 8.12 9.76 -2.62
C LYS A 254 6.85 9.17 -2.00
N ARG A 255 6.71 7.84 -2.01
CA ARG A 255 5.59 7.19 -1.31
C ARG A 255 5.69 7.38 0.20
N GLU A 256 6.91 7.32 0.72
CA GLU A 256 7.19 7.52 2.14
C GLU A 256 6.94 8.97 2.57
N GLU A 257 7.43 9.95 1.81
CA GLU A 257 7.14 11.38 2.01
C GLU A 257 5.62 11.62 2.11
N ARG A 258 4.86 11.03 1.18
CA ARG A 258 3.40 11.17 1.19
C ARG A 258 2.75 10.51 2.41
N ARG A 259 3.24 9.32 2.83
CA ARG A 259 2.77 8.65 4.05
C ARG A 259 3.01 9.54 5.27
N LEU A 260 4.20 10.11 5.40
CA LEU A 260 4.57 11.00 6.51
C LEU A 260 3.74 12.29 6.52
N LEU A 261 3.49 12.88 5.35
CA LEU A 261 2.60 14.04 5.22
C LEU A 261 1.17 13.73 5.68
N ASP A 262 0.61 12.60 5.25
CA ASP A 262 -0.74 12.17 5.63
C ASP A 262 -0.80 11.89 7.15
N GLU A 263 0.23 11.25 7.73
CA GLU A 263 0.33 11.01 9.18
C GLU A 263 0.44 12.31 9.98
N ARG A 264 1.29 13.24 9.53
CA ARG A 264 1.46 14.55 10.17
C ARG A 264 0.16 15.35 10.15
N ALA A 265 -0.55 15.33 9.02
CA ALA A 265 -1.87 15.97 8.89
C ALA A 265 -2.90 15.32 9.83
N SER A 266 -2.90 13.99 9.94
CA SER A 266 -3.79 13.25 10.85
C SER A 266 -3.53 13.60 12.32
N GLU A 267 -2.27 13.70 12.75
CA GLU A 267 -1.91 14.08 14.11
C GLU A 267 -2.36 15.52 14.42
N ALA A 268 -2.16 16.45 13.48
CA ALA A 268 -2.62 17.83 13.63
C ALA A 268 -4.15 17.93 13.66
N GLU A 269 -4.85 17.15 12.84
CA GLU A 269 -6.32 17.12 12.83
C GLU A 269 -6.87 16.51 14.13
N GLU A 270 -6.25 15.46 14.67
CA GLU A 270 -6.65 14.87 15.95
C GLU A 270 -6.47 15.87 17.10
N GLN A 271 -5.30 16.52 17.19
CA GLN A 271 -5.03 17.56 18.18
C GLN A 271 -6.09 18.67 18.10
N HIS A 272 -6.34 19.18 16.90
CA HIS A 272 -7.32 20.23 16.67
C HIS A 272 -8.73 19.80 17.08
N ARG A 273 -9.15 18.58 16.69
CA ARG A 273 -10.47 18.03 17.02
C ARG A 273 -10.69 17.88 18.53
N LEU A 274 -9.65 17.49 19.28
CA LEU A 274 -9.74 17.39 20.74
C LEU A 274 -9.84 18.77 21.38
N ALA A 275 -9.02 19.73 20.93
CA ALA A 275 -9.07 21.11 21.38
C ALA A 275 -10.45 21.76 21.11
N GLU A 276 -11.03 21.57 19.93
CA GLU A 276 -12.35 22.10 19.57
C GLU A 276 -13.49 21.53 20.41
N ARG A 277 -13.37 20.27 20.86
CA ARG A 277 -14.40 19.61 21.68
C ARG A 277 -14.42 20.10 23.13
N LEU A 278 -13.32 20.67 23.62
CA LEU A 278 -13.14 21.03 25.02
C LEU A 278 -14.25 21.95 25.58
N PRO A 279 -14.65 23.06 24.93
CA PRO A 279 -15.69 23.94 25.47
C PRO A 279 -17.05 23.24 25.61
N LEU A 280 -17.38 22.37 24.64
CA LEU A 280 -18.63 21.60 24.65
C LEU A 280 -18.60 20.53 25.76
N ALA A 281 -17.47 19.83 25.94
CA ALA A 281 -17.30 18.85 27.00
C ALA A 281 -17.45 19.49 28.39
N ARG A 282 -16.81 20.66 28.62
CA ARG A 282 -16.95 21.45 29.86
C ARG A 282 -18.39 21.88 30.13
N ARG A 283 -19.15 22.27 29.10
CA ARG A 283 -20.58 22.59 29.23
C ARG A 283 -21.40 21.36 29.62
N ARG A 284 -21.23 20.25 28.90
CA ARG A 284 -21.97 19.01 29.14
C ARG A 284 -21.69 18.41 30.51
N LEU A 285 -20.45 18.50 31.00
CA LEU A 285 -20.10 18.07 32.35
C LEU A 285 -20.89 18.86 33.41
N ARG A 286 -20.95 20.19 33.29
CA ARG A 286 -21.74 21.03 34.22
C ARG A 286 -23.22 20.66 34.22
N ASP A 287 -23.80 20.47 33.03
CA ASP A 287 -25.20 20.07 32.89
C ASP A 287 -25.46 18.68 33.49
N LEU A 288 -24.50 17.75 33.37
CA LEU A 288 -24.59 16.40 33.91
C LEU A 288 -24.43 16.37 35.43
N ASP A 289 -23.48 17.15 35.97
CA ASP A 289 -23.27 17.29 37.41
C ASP A 289 -24.52 17.87 38.09
N ALA A 290 -25.20 18.84 37.45
CA ALA A 290 -26.48 19.37 37.93
C ALA A 290 -27.59 18.30 37.95
N GLN A 291 -27.66 17.44 36.93
CA GLN A 291 -28.64 16.34 36.87
C GLN A 291 -28.38 15.27 37.94
N ILE A 292 -27.12 14.91 38.17
CA ILE A 292 -26.74 13.96 39.23
C ILE A 292 -27.10 14.55 40.60
N ALA A 293 -26.77 15.82 40.84
CA ALA A 293 -27.07 16.50 42.11
C ALA A 293 -28.58 16.57 42.39
N ALA A 294 -29.39 16.96 41.40
CA ALA A 294 -30.85 16.99 41.53
C ALA A 294 -31.41 15.61 41.93
N ARG A 295 -30.90 14.55 41.29
CA ARG A 295 -31.39 13.20 41.54
C ARG A 295 -30.97 12.62 42.89
N MET A 296 -29.79 12.95 43.40
CA MET A 296 -29.39 12.57 44.76
C MET A 296 -30.15 13.37 45.83
N GLY A 297 -30.53 14.61 45.53
CA GLY A 297 -31.34 15.45 46.40
C GLY A 297 -32.80 14.98 46.53
N ASP A 298 -33.37 14.39 45.47
CA ASP A 298 -34.73 13.81 45.47
C ASP A 298 -34.81 12.47 46.24
N ASP A 299 -33.68 11.80 46.49
CA ASP A 299 -33.57 10.52 47.21
C ASP A 299 -33.26 10.69 48.73
N SER A 300 -33.16 11.93 49.23
CA SER A 300 -32.88 12.28 50.65
C SER A 300 -34.12 12.73 51.41
#